data_AF-A0A953MSX0-F1
#
_entry.id   AF-A0A953MSX0-F1
#
_cell.length_a   1.000
_cell.length_b   1.000
_cell.length_c   1.000
_cell.angle_alpha   90.00
_cell.angle_beta   90.00
_cell.angle_gamma   90.00
#
_symmetry.space_group_name_H-M   'P 1'
#
loop_
_entity.id
_entity.type
_entity.pdbx_description
1 polymer ?
#
loop_
_entity_poly.entity_id
_entity_poly.type
_entity_poly.pdbx_seq_one_letter_code
_entity_poly.pdbx_strand_id
1 'polypeptide(L)'
;MAQTENSGDIIPQPGSVPAFSLEAEFDLPPHYTLSDSVDLSPWFPPPGNQRRQASCTTWALCYGAMGYALNRSLGRTYTPLDTADPATTYSPAFLFNLLKQRDDEACTTNASFENVVKLAQGEGCCRWSEMPYDTAWNGCLEAVPLRAMQEAGQFHLPELIDIDPTNKLQWQYHLDQGRPIITEITIDSLFFHGGYATHGDSMLHWRYTGPVRFMGGHAVVCTGYENDSTFTFINSYGTRWGCDGYFTASWDMIFRRCYGAHVLMPDISNTDLLPLLPAGNRTLNGERVKKGIRPGRSIRVNHALVQLAALTPDQERAVVRVVRPSDHEVLHTLHLRPGRTMTIYGNGKRTDYMYSKPSIPGRWFKRPIRLIVTNTDIASDPYLVRRDTLLRRLHAGMR
;
A
#
# COMPACT_ATOMS: atom_id res chain seq x y z
N MET A 1 12.60 -33.56 6.73
CA MET A 1 12.90 -32.17 6.40
C MET A 1 11.57 -31.43 6.35
N ALA A 2 11.27 -30.66 7.40
CA ALA A 2 10.00 -29.92 7.52
C ALA A 2 9.85 -28.94 6.35
N GLN A 3 8.62 -28.78 5.85
CA GLN A 3 8.27 -27.64 5.02
C GLN A 3 8.72 -26.39 5.77
N THR A 4 9.69 -25.64 5.26
CA THR A 4 10.05 -24.35 5.83
C THR A 4 8.85 -23.44 5.64
N GLU A 5 8.28 -23.06 6.79
CA GLU A 5 7.02 -22.39 6.97
C GLU A 5 7.18 -20.91 6.58
N ASN A 6 7.12 -20.58 5.29
CA ASN A 6 7.64 -19.30 4.82
C ASN A 6 6.57 -18.19 4.78
N SER A 7 6.47 -17.48 5.90
CA SER A 7 6.10 -16.07 5.93
C SER A 7 7.26 -15.25 5.31
N GLY A 8 6.99 -14.32 4.41
CA GLY A 8 8.03 -13.73 3.57
C GLY A 8 8.29 -12.24 3.77
N ASP A 9 7.53 -11.55 4.63
CA ASP A 9 7.68 -10.11 4.82
C ASP A 9 8.63 -9.80 5.99
N ILE A 10 9.34 -8.67 5.88
CA ILE A 10 10.28 -8.19 6.89
C ILE A 10 9.55 -7.22 7.80
N ILE A 11 9.38 -7.61 9.07
CA ILE A 11 8.75 -6.76 10.07
C ILE A 11 9.68 -5.57 10.37
N PRO A 12 9.21 -4.31 10.24
CA PRO A 12 10.02 -3.15 10.51
C PRO A 12 10.60 -3.12 11.93
N GLN A 13 11.76 -2.49 12.09
CA GLN A 13 12.38 -2.34 13.40
C GLN A 13 11.62 -1.32 14.27
N PRO A 14 11.54 -1.51 15.59
CA PRO A 14 11.08 -0.48 16.51
C PRO A 14 11.81 0.85 16.29
N GLY A 15 11.09 1.96 16.33
CA GLY A 15 11.58 3.31 16.06
C GLY A 15 11.66 3.69 14.59
N SER A 16 11.35 2.77 13.65
CA SER A 16 11.23 3.12 12.24
C SER A 16 10.02 4.03 11.97
N VAL A 17 10.21 4.98 11.06
CA VAL A 17 9.14 5.85 10.57
C VAL A 17 8.52 5.26 9.30
N PRO A 18 7.26 5.59 8.96
CA PRO A 18 6.66 5.24 7.68
C PRO A 18 7.53 5.66 6.50
N ALA A 19 7.64 4.77 5.50
CA ALA A 19 8.38 5.03 4.28
C ALA A 19 7.55 5.78 3.24
N PHE A 20 6.22 5.62 3.28
CA PHE A 20 5.29 6.24 2.36
C PHE A 20 4.51 7.37 3.03
N SER A 21 3.80 8.16 2.23
CA SER A 21 2.91 9.19 2.76
C SER A 21 1.69 8.56 3.42
N LEU A 22 1.40 8.99 4.64
CA LEU A 22 0.29 8.50 5.45
C LEU A 22 -0.93 9.41 5.30
N GLU A 23 -2.10 8.85 4.98
CA GLU A 23 -3.38 9.54 5.16
C GLU A 23 -3.74 9.51 6.65
N ALA A 24 -3.24 10.50 7.39
CA ALA A 24 -3.34 10.59 8.84
C ALA A 24 -4.65 11.27 9.28
N GLU A 25 -5.02 11.04 10.55
CA GLU A 25 -6.15 11.72 11.20
C GLU A 25 -7.48 11.54 10.43
N PHE A 26 -7.79 10.29 10.12
CA PHE A 26 -8.93 9.95 9.27
C PHE A 26 -10.24 9.83 10.06
N ASP A 27 -11.20 10.68 9.70
CA ASP A 27 -12.64 10.50 9.95
C ASP A 27 -13.40 10.26 8.65
N LEU A 28 -14.63 9.74 8.71
CA LEU A 28 -15.47 9.65 7.52
C LEU A 28 -15.75 11.05 6.92
N PRO A 29 -15.82 11.17 5.58
CA PRO A 29 -16.26 12.44 4.99
C PRO A 29 -17.65 12.83 5.51
N PRO A 30 -17.95 14.13 5.64
CA PRO A 30 -19.28 14.58 6.03
C PRO A 30 -20.36 13.97 5.14
N HIS A 31 -21.44 13.47 5.75
CA HIS A 31 -22.55 12.79 5.07
C HIS A 31 -22.21 11.49 4.35
N TYR A 32 -21.01 10.94 4.56
CA TYR A 32 -20.67 9.62 4.06
C TYR A 32 -21.30 8.54 4.96
N THR A 33 -21.99 7.59 4.34
CA THR A 33 -22.53 6.40 5.01
C THR A 33 -21.83 5.19 4.42
N LEU A 34 -21.22 4.37 5.30
CA LEU A 34 -20.60 3.11 4.91
C LEU A 34 -21.68 2.10 4.51
N SER A 35 -21.38 1.26 3.52
CA SER A 35 -22.19 0.07 3.25
C SER A 35 -22.05 -0.94 4.40
N ASP A 36 -23.08 -1.74 4.65
CA ASP A 36 -23.05 -2.79 5.70
C ASP A 36 -22.05 -3.92 5.37
N SER A 37 -21.80 -4.13 4.08
CA SER A 37 -20.82 -5.08 3.57
C SER A 37 -20.24 -4.60 2.24
N VAL A 38 -19.03 -5.05 1.95
CA VAL A 38 -18.32 -4.81 0.70
C VAL A 38 -17.60 -6.10 0.32
N ASP A 39 -17.73 -6.50 -0.94
CA ASP A 39 -16.96 -7.60 -1.51
C ASP A 39 -16.31 -7.17 -2.83
N LEU A 40 -14.97 -7.10 -2.82
CA LEU A 40 -14.15 -6.79 -3.99
C LEU A 40 -13.50 -8.05 -4.58
N SER A 41 -13.68 -9.22 -3.95
CA SER A 41 -13.06 -10.48 -4.36
C SER A 41 -13.33 -10.87 -5.82
N PRO A 42 -14.49 -10.57 -6.45
CA PRO A 42 -14.73 -10.96 -7.84
C PRO A 42 -13.75 -10.35 -8.84
N TRP A 43 -13.10 -9.23 -8.53
CA TRP A 43 -12.14 -8.60 -9.45
C TRP A 43 -10.69 -9.00 -9.19
N PHE A 44 -10.41 -9.80 -8.16
CA PHE A 44 -9.06 -10.33 -7.94
C PHE A 44 -8.76 -11.47 -8.91
N PRO A 45 -7.51 -11.63 -9.35
CA PRO A 45 -7.09 -12.90 -9.93
C PRO A 45 -7.31 -14.04 -8.91
N PRO A 46 -7.60 -15.28 -9.37
CA PRO A 46 -7.76 -16.44 -8.49
C PRO A 46 -6.58 -16.61 -7.50
N PRO A 47 -6.79 -17.10 -6.26
CA PRO A 47 -5.71 -17.16 -5.27
C PRO A 47 -4.52 -18.02 -5.72
N GLY A 48 -3.36 -17.38 -5.85
CA GLY A 48 -2.13 -18.05 -6.27
C GLY A 48 -1.37 -18.71 -5.12
N ASN A 49 -0.21 -19.31 -5.43
CA ASN A 49 0.56 -20.09 -4.46
C ASN A 49 2.06 -19.79 -4.52
N GLN A 50 2.56 -19.05 -3.52
CA GLN A 50 3.98 -18.73 -3.37
C GLN A 50 4.85 -19.95 -2.99
N ARG A 51 4.22 -21.05 -2.58
CA ARG A 51 4.87 -22.28 -2.11
C ARG A 51 5.95 -21.98 -1.08
N ARG A 52 7.20 -22.33 -1.39
CA ARG A 52 8.32 -22.20 -0.45
C ARG A 52 9.03 -20.86 -0.59
N GLN A 53 8.71 -20.01 -1.56
CA GLN A 53 9.41 -18.74 -1.69
C GLN A 53 8.80 -17.68 -0.76
N ALA A 54 9.67 -16.90 -0.12
CA ALA A 54 9.33 -15.79 0.77
C ALA A 54 8.84 -14.55 -0.01
N SER A 55 7.86 -14.73 -0.89
CA SER A 55 7.46 -13.76 -1.93
C SER A 55 6.08 -13.13 -1.70
N CYS A 56 5.48 -13.32 -0.52
CA CYS A 56 4.13 -12.84 -0.18
C CYS A 56 3.92 -11.35 -0.50
N THR A 57 4.94 -10.51 -0.32
CA THR A 57 4.87 -9.06 -0.61
C THR A 57 4.64 -8.78 -2.09
N THR A 58 5.31 -9.50 -2.98
CA THR A 58 5.11 -9.41 -4.43
C THR A 58 3.77 -10.02 -4.87
N TRP A 59 3.32 -11.08 -4.20
CA TRP A 59 1.98 -11.63 -4.42
C TRP A 59 0.87 -10.66 -4.00
N ALA A 60 1.01 -9.99 -2.86
CA ALA A 60 0.01 -9.04 -2.38
C ALA A 60 -0.03 -7.77 -3.25
N LEU A 61 1.14 -7.20 -3.60
CA LEU A 61 1.22 -5.97 -4.38
C LEU A 61 0.95 -6.19 -5.88
N CYS A 62 1.79 -7.01 -6.53
CA CYS A 62 1.85 -7.14 -7.99
C CYS A 62 0.69 -8.02 -8.49
N TYR A 63 0.57 -9.23 -7.96
CA TYR A 63 -0.49 -10.15 -8.38
C TYR A 63 -1.86 -9.71 -7.86
N GLY A 64 -1.97 -9.45 -6.55
CA GLY A 64 -3.23 -9.13 -5.88
C GLY A 64 -3.76 -7.75 -6.23
N ALA A 65 -3.18 -6.70 -5.65
CA ALA A 65 -3.75 -5.34 -5.74
C ALA A 65 -3.64 -4.72 -7.14
N MET A 66 -2.50 -4.85 -7.80
CA MET A 66 -2.31 -4.36 -9.17
C MET A 66 -3.14 -5.19 -10.18
N GLY A 67 -3.19 -6.51 -10.01
CA GLY A 67 -4.06 -7.39 -10.81
C GLY A 67 -5.54 -7.05 -10.64
N TYR A 68 -5.99 -6.82 -9.40
CA TYR A 68 -7.34 -6.30 -9.11
C TYR A 68 -7.63 -5.01 -9.87
N ALA A 69 -6.71 -4.03 -9.81
CA ALA A 69 -6.90 -2.74 -10.46
C ALA A 69 -7.04 -2.88 -11.99
N LEU A 70 -6.23 -3.76 -12.59
CA LEU A 70 -6.30 -4.07 -14.02
C LEU A 70 -7.60 -4.78 -14.38
N ASN A 71 -7.98 -5.84 -13.64
CA ASN A 71 -9.23 -6.57 -13.89
C ASN A 71 -10.45 -5.66 -13.77
N ARG A 72 -10.48 -4.79 -12.75
CA ARG A 72 -11.56 -3.84 -12.54
C ARG A 72 -11.66 -2.82 -13.68
N SER A 73 -10.53 -2.34 -14.22
CA SER A 73 -10.54 -1.43 -15.37
C SER A 73 -10.99 -2.10 -16.67
N LEU A 74 -10.74 -3.41 -16.80
CA LEU A 74 -11.19 -4.23 -17.92
C LEU A 74 -12.62 -4.78 -17.75
N GLY A 75 -13.27 -4.56 -16.61
CA GLY A 75 -14.57 -5.18 -16.29
C GLY A 75 -14.51 -6.70 -16.18
N ARG A 76 -13.34 -7.27 -15.89
CA ARG A 76 -13.12 -8.71 -15.78
C ARG A 76 -13.33 -9.19 -14.35
N THR A 77 -14.06 -10.28 -14.21
CA THR A 77 -14.29 -10.96 -12.92
C THR A 77 -13.84 -12.40 -12.95
N TYR A 78 -13.50 -12.94 -11.79
CA TYR A 78 -13.13 -14.34 -11.57
C TYR A 78 -13.94 -14.93 -10.43
N THR A 79 -14.08 -16.25 -10.48
CA THR A 79 -14.34 -17.09 -9.30
C THR A 79 -13.00 -17.65 -8.79
N PRO A 80 -12.89 -18.03 -7.49
CA PRO A 80 -11.64 -18.54 -6.93
C PRO A 80 -11.06 -19.77 -7.63
N LEU A 81 -11.88 -20.55 -8.34
CA LEU A 81 -11.48 -21.77 -9.05
C LEU A 81 -11.16 -21.54 -10.53
N ASP A 82 -11.32 -20.31 -11.03
CA ASP A 82 -10.94 -19.98 -12.40
C ASP A 82 -9.42 -20.04 -12.59
N THR A 83 -8.98 -20.01 -13.84
CA THR A 83 -7.57 -19.83 -14.19
C THR A 83 -7.30 -18.38 -14.52
N ALA A 84 -6.32 -17.78 -13.86
CA ALA A 84 -5.86 -16.44 -14.18
C ALA A 84 -5.35 -16.38 -15.63
N ASP A 85 -5.80 -15.40 -16.41
CA ASP A 85 -5.27 -15.16 -17.75
C ASP A 85 -3.84 -14.60 -17.65
N PRO A 86 -2.81 -15.30 -18.15
CA PRO A 86 -1.44 -14.86 -18.00
C PRO A 86 -1.14 -13.54 -18.75
N ALA A 87 -1.96 -13.16 -19.74
CA ALA A 87 -1.80 -11.92 -20.50
C ALA A 87 -2.42 -10.68 -19.81
N THR A 88 -3.18 -10.87 -18.73
CA THR A 88 -3.76 -9.75 -17.97
C THR A 88 -3.57 -9.92 -16.46
N THR A 89 -2.58 -10.71 -16.07
CA THR A 89 -2.21 -10.93 -14.67
C THR A 89 -0.75 -10.53 -14.52
N TYR A 90 -0.41 -9.72 -13.52
CA TYR A 90 0.98 -9.36 -13.30
C TYR A 90 1.76 -10.48 -12.60
N SER A 91 3.04 -10.60 -12.94
CA SER A 91 3.94 -11.62 -12.40
C SER A 91 4.49 -11.22 -11.03
N PRO A 92 4.25 -12.02 -9.97
CA PRO A 92 4.96 -11.84 -8.71
C PRO A 92 6.44 -12.23 -8.82
N ALA A 93 6.81 -13.13 -9.74
CA ALA A 93 8.19 -13.57 -9.93
C ALA A 93 9.09 -12.43 -10.42
N PHE A 94 8.57 -11.51 -11.24
CA PHE A 94 9.38 -10.41 -11.78
C PHE A 94 10.05 -9.57 -10.70
N LEU A 95 9.25 -8.98 -9.80
CA LEU A 95 9.78 -8.16 -8.72
C LEU A 95 10.55 -8.99 -7.69
N PHE A 96 10.10 -10.22 -7.41
CA PHE A 96 10.75 -11.06 -6.43
C PHE A 96 12.15 -11.48 -6.87
N ASN A 97 12.30 -11.93 -8.12
CA ASN A 97 13.59 -12.33 -8.69
C ASN A 97 14.53 -11.13 -8.81
N LEU A 98 14.04 -9.96 -9.24
CA LEU A 98 14.84 -8.73 -9.27
C LEU A 98 15.35 -8.34 -7.87
N LEU A 99 14.52 -8.48 -6.84
CA LEU A 99 14.92 -8.23 -5.46
C LEU A 99 15.99 -9.24 -5.00
N LYS A 100 15.80 -10.53 -5.28
CA LYS A 100 16.76 -11.58 -4.89
C LYS A 100 18.09 -11.50 -5.64
N GLN A 101 18.08 -11.14 -6.91
CA GLN A 101 19.32 -10.89 -7.66
C GLN A 101 20.14 -9.71 -7.12
N ARG A 102 19.52 -8.74 -6.43
CA ARG A 102 20.21 -7.62 -5.78
C ARG A 102 20.72 -7.98 -4.38
N ASP A 103 19.91 -8.71 -3.61
CA ASP A 103 20.07 -8.82 -2.16
C ASP A 103 20.43 -10.23 -1.66
N ASP A 104 20.18 -11.30 -2.44
CA ASP A 104 20.28 -12.69 -1.98
C ASP A 104 20.25 -13.73 -3.13
N GLU A 105 21.45 -14.16 -3.55
CA GLU A 105 21.65 -15.19 -4.58
C GLU A 105 21.24 -16.61 -4.14
N ALA A 106 20.79 -16.81 -2.90
CA ALA A 106 20.39 -18.13 -2.38
C ALA A 106 18.88 -18.30 -2.20
N CYS A 107 18.07 -17.27 -2.46
CA CYS A 107 16.61 -17.31 -2.27
C CYS A 107 16.17 -17.62 -0.82
N THR A 108 17.00 -17.27 0.16
CA THR A 108 16.82 -17.64 1.57
C THR A 108 16.18 -16.55 2.43
N THR A 109 16.22 -15.30 1.98
CA THR A 109 15.84 -14.12 2.74
C THR A 109 14.38 -13.74 2.52
N ASN A 110 13.81 -13.02 3.49
CA ASN A 110 12.50 -12.37 3.33
C ASN A 110 12.59 -11.16 2.38
N ALA A 111 11.45 -10.67 1.91
CA ALA A 111 11.32 -9.54 1.02
C ALA A 111 10.54 -8.42 1.72
N SER A 112 11.23 -7.33 2.07
CA SER A 112 10.59 -6.14 2.65
C SER A 112 9.55 -5.56 1.68
N PHE A 113 8.33 -5.33 2.17
CA PHE A 113 7.28 -4.66 1.40
C PHE A 113 7.75 -3.30 0.88
N GLU A 114 8.48 -2.53 1.69
CA GLU A 114 9.03 -1.23 1.30
C GLU A 114 9.94 -1.31 0.07
N ASN A 115 10.84 -2.29 0.04
CA ASN A 115 11.75 -2.49 -1.09
C ASN A 115 11.00 -2.95 -2.35
N VAL A 116 9.99 -3.81 -2.18
CA VAL A 116 9.14 -4.26 -3.29
C VAL A 116 8.37 -3.10 -3.90
N VAL A 117 7.80 -2.20 -3.08
CA VAL A 117 7.12 -1.00 -3.58
C VAL A 117 8.09 -0.06 -4.31
N LYS A 118 9.28 0.21 -3.76
CA LYS A 118 10.30 1.04 -4.44
C LYS A 118 10.70 0.46 -5.79
N LEU A 119 10.86 -0.86 -5.85
CA LEU A 119 11.18 -1.57 -7.09
C LEU A 119 10.03 -1.49 -8.10
N ALA A 120 8.78 -1.67 -7.67
CA ALA A 120 7.59 -1.54 -8.52
C ALA A 120 7.37 -0.10 -9.01
N GLN A 121 7.76 0.91 -8.22
CA GLN A 121 7.71 2.32 -8.62
C GLN A 121 8.80 2.68 -9.63
N GLY A 122 9.98 2.07 -9.54
CA GLY A 122 11.10 2.33 -10.45
C GLY A 122 11.03 1.52 -11.76
N GLU A 123 10.86 0.21 -11.64
CA GLU A 123 10.94 -0.74 -12.76
C GLU A 123 9.56 -1.09 -13.34
N GLY A 124 8.50 -0.94 -12.55
CA GLY A 124 7.14 -1.38 -12.89
C GLY A 124 6.93 -2.89 -12.74
N CYS A 125 5.89 -3.42 -13.37
CA CYS A 125 5.49 -4.83 -13.27
C CYS A 125 5.30 -5.45 -14.66
N CYS A 126 5.79 -6.66 -14.92
CA CYS A 126 5.46 -7.38 -16.15
C CYS A 126 4.28 -8.33 -15.96
N ARG A 127 3.70 -8.79 -17.07
CA ARG A 127 2.67 -9.81 -17.10
C ARG A 127 3.25 -11.20 -16.81
N TRP A 128 2.38 -12.07 -16.30
CA TRP A 128 2.68 -13.47 -16.03
C TRP A 128 3.13 -14.21 -17.29
N SER A 129 2.64 -13.83 -18.47
CA SER A 129 3.09 -14.39 -19.75
C SER A 129 4.59 -14.13 -20.02
N GLU A 130 5.12 -13.01 -19.56
CA GLU A 130 6.53 -12.66 -19.78
C GLU A 130 7.47 -13.36 -18.81
N MET A 131 7.01 -13.55 -17.57
CA MET A 131 7.73 -14.22 -16.50
C MET A 131 6.77 -15.05 -15.63
N PRO A 132 6.49 -16.30 -15.99
CA PRO A 132 5.67 -17.18 -15.17
C PRO A 132 6.32 -17.45 -13.80
N TYR A 133 5.51 -17.74 -12.79
CA TYR A 133 6.03 -18.06 -11.46
C TYR A 133 6.48 -19.52 -11.37
N ASP A 134 7.79 -19.76 -11.29
CA ASP A 134 8.31 -21.06 -10.88
C ASP A 134 8.06 -21.27 -9.39
N THR A 135 7.45 -22.39 -9.04
CA THR A 135 7.12 -22.75 -7.65
C THR A 135 8.25 -23.45 -6.90
N ALA A 136 9.34 -23.79 -7.58
CA ALA A 136 10.54 -24.34 -6.96
C ALA A 136 11.09 -23.35 -5.91
N TRP A 137 11.72 -23.86 -4.85
CA TRP A 137 12.31 -23.01 -3.80
C TRP A 137 13.30 -21.99 -4.36
N ASN A 138 14.09 -22.39 -5.36
CA ASN A 138 15.11 -21.58 -6.02
C ASN A 138 14.61 -20.93 -7.31
N GLY A 139 13.30 -20.90 -7.58
CA GLY A 139 12.73 -20.25 -8.77
C GLY A 139 13.09 -18.75 -8.85
N CYS A 140 13.40 -18.12 -7.72
CA CYS A 140 13.88 -16.73 -7.71
C CYS A 140 15.28 -16.50 -8.28
N LEU A 141 16.03 -17.57 -8.57
CA LEU A 141 17.32 -17.48 -9.26
C LEU A 141 17.17 -17.49 -10.78
N GLU A 142 15.96 -17.70 -11.30
CA GLU A 142 15.70 -17.54 -12.72
C GLU A 142 15.99 -16.10 -13.16
N ALA A 143 16.81 -15.97 -14.19
CA ALA A 143 17.21 -14.67 -14.73
C ALA A 143 15.98 -13.93 -15.27
N VAL A 144 15.86 -12.64 -14.94
CA VAL A 144 14.74 -11.82 -15.40
C VAL A 144 14.96 -11.53 -16.89
N PRO A 145 14.06 -11.94 -17.80
CA PRO A 145 14.29 -11.77 -19.22
C PRO A 145 14.14 -10.30 -19.63
N LEU A 146 14.93 -9.85 -20.61
CA LEU A 146 14.92 -8.45 -21.07
C LEU A 146 13.53 -7.98 -21.50
N ARG A 147 12.74 -8.84 -22.14
CA ARG A 147 11.36 -8.55 -22.54
C ARG A 147 10.45 -8.22 -21.34
N ALA A 148 10.63 -8.88 -20.20
CA ALA A 148 9.89 -8.58 -18.98
C ALA A 148 10.28 -7.20 -18.43
N MET A 149 11.58 -6.84 -18.46
CA MET A 149 12.02 -5.50 -18.05
C MET A 149 11.45 -4.41 -18.97
N GLN A 150 11.45 -4.64 -20.29
CA GLN A 150 10.90 -3.70 -21.27
C GLN A 150 9.39 -3.51 -21.13
N GLU A 151 8.65 -4.60 -20.86
CA GLU A 151 7.22 -4.52 -20.59
C GLU A 151 6.94 -3.83 -19.26
N ALA A 152 7.70 -4.16 -18.21
CA ALA A 152 7.48 -3.63 -16.87
C ALA A 152 7.52 -2.10 -16.83
N GLY A 153 8.41 -1.48 -17.62
CA GLY A 153 8.48 -0.02 -17.75
C GLY A 153 7.23 0.66 -18.32
N GLN A 154 6.20 -0.09 -18.73
CA GLN A 154 4.89 0.42 -19.16
C GLN A 154 3.83 0.37 -18.05
N PHE A 155 4.11 -0.35 -16.96
CA PHE A 155 3.15 -0.65 -15.89
C PHE A 155 3.75 -0.33 -14.51
N HIS A 156 4.12 0.93 -14.31
CA HIS A 156 4.56 1.43 -13.01
C HIS A 156 3.46 1.38 -11.97
N LEU A 157 3.86 1.17 -10.72
CA LEU A 157 2.94 1.22 -9.60
C LEU A 157 2.29 2.62 -9.52
N PRO A 158 0.94 2.72 -9.45
CA PRO A 158 0.27 3.95 -9.08
C PRO A 158 0.73 4.45 -7.71
N GLU A 159 0.32 5.65 -7.34
CA GLU A 159 0.58 6.14 -5.98
C GLU A 159 0.03 5.14 -4.96
N LEU A 160 0.89 4.78 -4.01
CA LEU A 160 0.58 3.97 -2.86
C LEU A 160 0.68 4.87 -1.64
N ILE A 161 -0.35 4.85 -0.79
CA ILE A 161 -0.37 5.59 0.47
C ILE A 161 -0.54 4.63 1.64
N ASP A 162 0.07 4.97 2.75
CA ASP A 162 -0.18 4.33 4.03
C ASP A 162 -1.55 4.81 4.56
N ILE A 163 -2.28 3.88 5.17
CA ILE A 163 -3.45 4.19 6.01
C ILE A 163 -3.17 3.71 7.44
N ASP A 164 -3.86 4.25 8.45
CA ASP A 164 -3.63 3.83 9.83
C ASP A 164 -4.11 2.37 10.00
N PRO A 165 -3.22 1.39 10.28
CA PRO A 165 -3.60 -0.01 10.47
C PRO A 165 -4.50 -0.22 11.69
N THR A 166 -4.64 0.80 12.55
CA THR A 166 -5.48 0.79 13.75
C THR A 166 -6.79 1.56 13.59
N ASN A 167 -7.08 2.12 12.40
CA ASN A 167 -8.32 2.85 12.14
C ASN A 167 -9.32 2.05 11.29
N LYS A 168 -10.31 1.45 11.96
CA LYS A 168 -11.33 0.61 11.32
C LYS A 168 -12.17 1.37 10.29
N LEU A 169 -12.56 2.59 10.62
CA LEU A 169 -13.41 3.43 9.75
C LEU A 169 -12.69 3.79 8.47
N GLN A 170 -11.38 4.04 8.56
CA GLN A 170 -10.55 4.25 7.37
C GLN A 170 -10.55 3.00 6.49
N TRP A 171 -10.30 1.82 7.05
CA TRP A 171 -10.32 0.57 6.27
C TRP A 171 -11.65 0.35 5.55
N GLN A 172 -12.76 0.46 6.28
CA GLN A 172 -14.10 0.32 5.71
C GLN A 172 -14.33 1.35 4.60
N TYR A 173 -13.94 2.62 4.81
CA TYR A 173 -14.06 3.66 3.79
C TYR A 173 -13.27 3.35 2.51
N HIS A 174 -12.02 2.87 2.61
CA HIS A 174 -11.25 2.55 1.41
C HIS A 174 -11.84 1.35 0.67
N LEU A 175 -12.28 0.31 1.39
CA LEU A 175 -12.95 -0.85 0.79
C LEU A 175 -14.25 -0.45 0.10
N ASP A 176 -15.10 0.36 0.76
CA ASP A 176 -16.37 0.86 0.22
C ASP A 176 -16.18 1.74 -1.03
N GLN A 177 -15.03 2.39 -1.13
CA GLN A 177 -14.60 3.11 -2.32
C GLN A 177 -13.96 2.20 -3.40
N GLY A 178 -14.00 0.88 -3.18
CA GLY A 178 -13.43 -0.15 -4.05
C GLY A 178 -11.90 -0.14 -4.11
N ARG A 179 -11.24 0.29 -3.03
CA ARG A 179 -9.79 0.23 -2.90
C ARG A 179 -9.44 -0.90 -1.92
N PRO A 180 -8.95 -2.05 -2.41
CA PRO A 180 -8.50 -3.10 -1.52
C PRO A 180 -7.28 -2.64 -0.74
N ILE A 181 -7.07 -3.24 0.43
CA ILE A 181 -6.03 -2.84 1.36
C ILE A 181 -4.96 -3.91 1.37
N ILE A 182 -3.75 -3.58 0.92
CA ILE A 182 -2.59 -4.46 1.07
C ILE A 182 -2.16 -4.36 2.53
N THR A 183 -2.00 -5.49 3.20
CA THR A 183 -1.74 -5.53 4.63
C THR A 183 -0.52 -6.37 4.94
N GLU A 184 0.34 -5.86 5.81
CA GLU A 184 1.46 -6.57 6.39
C GLU A 184 1.07 -6.99 7.81
N ILE A 185 1.03 -8.31 8.05
CA ILE A 185 0.53 -8.94 9.26
C ILE A 185 1.55 -9.91 9.83
N THR A 186 1.59 -10.07 11.15
CA THR A 186 2.31 -11.21 11.75
C THR A 186 1.40 -12.42 11.85
N ILE A 187 1.83 -13.56 11.33
CA ILE A 187 1.06 -14.80 11.37
C ILE A 187 1.58 -15.75 12.45
N ASP A 188 0.73 -16.70 12.85
CA ASP A 188 1.02 -17.71 13.87
C ASP A 188 0.65 -19.12 13.39
N SER A 189 0.98 -20.13 14.20
CA SER A 189 0.75 -21.53 13.83
C SER A 189 -0.71 -21.89 13.61
N LEU A 190 -1.64 -21.19 14.25
CA LEU A 190 -3.07 -21.40 14.00
C LEU A 190 -3.48 -20.83 12.65
N PHE A 191 -2.95 -19.68 12.25
CA PHE A 191 -3.18 -19.14 10.91
C PHE A 191 -2.67 -20.12 9.83
N PHE A 192 -1.38 -20.48 9.88
CA PHE A 192 -0.76 -21.27 8.82
C PHE A 192 -1.36 -22.66 8.71
N HIS A 193 -1.36 -23.43 9.81
CA HIS A 193 -1.85 -24.82 9.81
C HIS A 193 -3.37 -24.88 9.75
N GLY A 194 -4.06 -23.96 10.43
CA GLY A 194 -5.52 -23.91 10.44
C GLY A 194 -6.07 -23.68 9.05
N GLY A 195 -5.44 -22.82 8.24
CA GLY A 195 -5.83 -22.65 6.85
C GLY A 195 -5.58 -23.88 5.98
N TYR A 196 -4.51 -24.66 6.17
CA TYR A 196 -4.37 -25.93 5.44
C TYR A 196 -5.33 -27.02 5.91
N ALA A 197 -5.76 -26.97 7.18
CA ALA A 197 -6.71 -27.92 7.75
C ALA A 197 -8.14 -27.77 7.19
N THR A 198 -8.45 -26.64 6.53
CA THR A 198 -9.74 -26.45 5.85
C THR A 198 -9.84 -27.19 4.51
N HIS A 199 -8.71 -27.63 3.95
CA HIS A 199 -8.58 -28.24 2.63
C HIS A 199 -9.08 -27.41 1.43
N GLY A 200 -9.38 -26.12 1.64
CA GLY A 200 -10.03 -25.25 0.64
C GLY A 200 -11.55 -25.17 0.80
N ASP A 201 -12.16 -26.05 1.60
CA ASP A 201 -13.62 -26.27 1.62
C ASP A 201 -14.36 -25.42 2.67
N SER A 202 -13.63 -24.74 3.56
CA SER A 202 -14.23 -24.01 4.68
C SER A 202 -13.47 -22.74 5.03
N MET A 203 -14.21 -21.74 5.52
CA MET A 203 -13.64 -20.45 5.89
C MET A 203 -12.79 -20.56 7.15
N LEU A 204 -11.50 -20.20 7.04
CA LEU A 204 -10.69 -19.89 8.20
C LEU A 204 -11.18 -18.57 8.80
N HIS A 205 -11.68 -18.62 10.04
CA HIS A 205 -12.01 -17.43 10.83
C HIS A 205 -10.86 -17.12 11.79
N TRP A 206 -9.92 -16.27 11.38
CA TRP A 206 -8.75 -15.91 12.18
C TRP A 206 -9.14 -14.92 13.29
N ARG A 207 -9.11 -15.42 14.52
CA ARG A 207 -9.53 -14.72 15.74
C ARG A 207 -8.52 -14.93 16.85
N TYR A 208 -8.46 -13.98 17.77
CA TYR A 208 -7.48 -14.04 18.84
C TYR A 208 -7.94 -15.04 19.90
N THR A 209 -7.16 -16.10 20.09
CA THR A 209 -7.44 -17.16 21.07
C THR A 209 -6.38 -17.24 22.17
N GLY A 210 -5.51 -16.23 22.28
CA GLY A 210 -4.37 -16.20 23.20
C GLY A 210 -3.02 -16.24 22.48
N PRO A 211 -1.91 -16.39 23.23
CA PRO A 211 -0.57 -16.56 22.66
C PRO A 211 -0.45 -17.88 21.89
N VAL A 212 0.12 -17.79 20.69
CA VAL A 212 0.34 -18.91 19.76
C VAL A 212 1.74 -18.76 19.17
N ARG A 213 2.39 -19.88 18.78
CA ARG A 213 3.71 -19.87 18.15
C ARG A 213 3.73 -18.91 16.96
N PHE A 214 4.57 -17.88 17.07
CA PHE A 214 4.83 -16.92 16.00
C PHE A 214 5.47 -17.61 14.79
N MET A 215 5.07 -17.21 13.59
CA MET A 215 5.56 -17.78 12.34
C MET A 215 6.17 -16.77 11.38
N GLY A 216 6.15 -15.48 11.70
CA GLY A 216 6.80 -14.43 10.93
C GLY A 216 5.86 -13.40 10.30
N GLY A 217 6.43 -12.51 9.49
CA GLY A 217 5.74 -11.44 8.78
C GLY A 217 5.18 -11.94 7.45
N HIS A 218 3.95 -11.56 7.12
CA HIS A 218 3.24 -12.01 5.92
C HIS A 218 2.46 -10.87 5.30
N ALA A 219 2.34 -10.86 3.98
CA ALA A 219 1.58 -9.87 3.25
C ALA A 219 0.38 -10.52 2.55
N VAL A 220 -0.80 -9.94 2.74
CA VAL A 220 -2.08 -10.38 2.16
C VAL A 220 -2.88 -9.16 1.74
N VAL A 221 -3.99 -9.35 1.02
CA VAL A 221 -4.83 -8.22 0.59
C VAL A 221 -6.23 -8.37 1.17
N CYS A 222 -6.69 -7.35 1.89
CA CYS A 222 -8.07 -7.22 2.33
C CYS A 222 -8.95 -6.86 1.14
N THR A 223 -9.96 -7.68 0.92
CA THR A 223 -10.86 -7.64 -0.25
C THR A 223 -12.26 -7.18 0.12
N GLY A 224 -12.59 -7.07 1.40
CA GLY A 224 -13.95 -6.73 1.81
C GLY A 224 -14.16 -6.78 3.31
N TYR A 225 -15.38 -6.48 3.72
CA TYR A 225 -15.84 -6.61 5.10
C TYR A 225 -17.33 -6.91 5.18
N GLU A 226 -17.73 -7.48 6.31
CA GLU A 226 -19.12 -7.74 6.68
C GLU A 226 -19.36 -7.40 8.16
N ASN A 227 -20.57 -6.96 8.48
CA ASN A 227 -21.08 -6.81 9.86
C ASN A 227 -20.13 -6.00 10.77
N ASP A 228 -19.58 -4.91 10.23
CA ASP A 228 -18.69 -3.93 10.89
C ASP A 228 -17.37 -4.44 11.51
N SER A 229 -17.10 -5.74 11.50
CA SER A 229 -16.06 -6.31 12.36
C SER A 229 -15.30 -7.49 11.78
N THR A 230 -15.76 -8.04 10.67
CA THR A 230 -15.10 -9.16 9.99
C THR A 230 -14.63 -8.68 8.62
N PHE A 231 -13.35 -8.88 8.34
CA PHE A 231 -12.74 -8.50 7.06
C PHE A 231 -12.30 -9.75 6.33
N THR A 232 -12.49 -9.77 5.01
CA THR A 232 -12.14 -10.89 4.13
C THR A 232 -10.84 -10.58 3.41
N PHE A 233 -9.97 -11.57 3.29
CA PHE A 233 -8.63 -11.42 2.72
C PHE A 233 -8.36 -12.53 1.71
N ILE A 234 -7.66 -12.17 0.63
CA ILE A 234 -7.05 -13.12 -0.29
C ILE A 234 -5.62 -13.41 0.17
N ASN A 235 -5.27 -14.69 0.23
CA ASN A 235 -3.94 -15.17 0.58
C ASN A 235 -3.20 -15.74 -0.65
N SER A 236 -1.89 -15.98 -0.51
CA SER A 236 -1.00 -16.51 -1.54
C SER A 236 -0.50 -17.93 -1.23
N TYR A 237 -1.31 -18.74 -0.54
CA TYR A 237 -1.01 -20.15 -0.22
C TYR A 237 -1.80 -21.17 -1.05
N GLY A 238 -2.47 -20.70 -2.11
CA GLY A 238 -3.25 -21.50 -3.05
C GLY A 238 -4.64 -21.85 -2.54
N THR A 239 -5.46 -22.39 -3.44
CA THR A 239 -6.90 -22.64 -3.21
C THR A 239 -7.20 -23.71 -2.16
N ARG A 240 -6.22 -24.57 -1.80
CA ARG A 240 -6.38 -25.56 -0.73
C ARG A 240 -6.16 -25.02 0.69
N TRP A 241 -5.90 -23.73 0.82
CA TRP A 241 -5.71 -23.05 2.10
C TRP A 241 -6.90 -22.11 2.36
N GLY A 242 -7.52 -22.17 3.53
CA GLY A 242 -8.72 -21.37 3.84
C GLY A 242 -9.94 -21.82 3.03
N CYS A 243 -10.80 -20.89 2.63
CA CYS A 243 -11.90 -21.16 1.69
C CYS A 243 -11.45 -20.71 0.31
N ASP A 244 -11.07 -21.65 -0.55
CA ASP A 244 -10.51 -21.39 -1.88
C ASP A 244 -9.36 -20.36 -1.91
N GLY A 245 -8.54 -20.26 -0.86
CA GLY A 245 -7.46 -19.27 -0.76
C GLY A 245 -7.81 -17.99 -0.01
N TYR A 246 -9.04 -17.85 0.46
CA TYR A 246 -9.52 -16.73 1.26
C TYR A 246 -9.63 -17.09 2.75
N PHE A 247 -9.54 -16.07 3.60
CA PHE A 247 -9.84 -16.17 5.02
C PHE A 247 -10.57 -14.92 5.51
N THR A 248 -11.14 -15.00 6.71
CA THR A 248 -11.68 -13.83 7.41
C THR A 248 -10.92 -13.56 8.69
N ALA A 249 -10.80 -12.29 9.08
CA ALA A 249 -10.25 -11.90 10.37
C ALA A 249 -11.16 -10.90 11.09
N SER A 250 -11.28 -11.07 12.40
CA SER A 250 -11.94 -10.07 13.25
C SER A 250 -11.08 -8.80 13.35
N TRP A 251 -11.70 -7.63 13.51
CA TRP A 251 -10.98 -6.37 13.71
C TRP A 251 -9.99 -6.41 14.88
N ASP A 252 -10.34 -7.07 16.00
CA ASP A 252 -9.40 -7.23 17.13
C ASP A 252 -8.13 -8.00 16.73
N MET A 253 -8.25 -9.03 15.90
CA MET A 253 -7.10 -9.75 15.35
C MET A 253 -6.24 -8.83 14.46
N ILE A 254 -6.88 -8.08 13.56
CA ILE A 254 -6.19 -7.13 12.66
C ILE A 254 -5.44 -6.08 13.49
N PHE A 255 -6.11 -5.44 14.45
CA PHE A 255 -5.52 -4.44 15.33
C PHE A 255 -4.30 -4.96 16.10
N ARG A 256 -4.25 -6.25 16.43
CA ARG A 256 -3.13 -6.89 17.15
C ARG A 256 -1.97 -7.30 16.25
N ARG A 257 -2.23 -7.62 14.98
CA ARG A 257 -1.26 -8.30 14.11
C ARG A 257 -0.81 -7.47 12.91
N CYS A 258 -1.60 -6.50 12.48
CA CYS A 258 -1.32 -5.67 11.30
C CYS A 258 -0.36 -4.54 11.65
N TYR A 259 0.83 -4.54 11.04
CA TYR A 259 1.86 -3.51 11.25
C TYR A 259 2.09 -2.60 10.04
N GLY A 260 1.42 -2.88 8.91
CA GLY A 260 1.38 -2.03 7.72
C GLY A 260 0.07 -2.21 6.96
N ALA A 261 -0.50 -1.12 6.43
CA ALA A 261 -1.75 -1.12 5.68
C ALA A 261 -1.69 -0.05 4.59
N HIS A 262 -1.95 -0.45 3.35
CA HIS A 262 -1.65 0.34 2.16
C HIS A 262 -2.78 0.26 1.16
N VAL A 263 -3.02 1.35 0.43
CA VAL A 263 -3.99 1.39 -0.66
C VAL A 263 -3.37 1.99 -1.91
N LEU A 264 -3.71 1.41 -3.06
CA LEU A 264 -3.40 2.01 -4.35
C LEU A 264 -4.40 3.12 -4.65
N MET A 265 -3.91 4.22 -5.19
CA MET A 265 -4.69 5.39 -5.59
C MET A 265 -4.67 5.53 -7.13
N PRO A 266 -5.43 4.67 -7.86
CA PRO A 266 -5.44 4.67 -9.32
C PRO A 266 -6.19 5.86 -9.92
N ASP A 267 -7.01 6.57 -9.14
CA ASP A 267 -7.92 7.63 -9.59
C ASP A 267 -7.22 8.94 -9.99
N ILE A 268 -5.88 8.93 -10.01
CA ILE A 268 -5.05 10.13 -10.19
C ILE A 268 -3.87 9.88 -11.16
N SER A 269 -3.69 8.64 -11.64
CA SER A 269 -2.50 8.24 -12.41
C SER A 269 -2.42 8.75 -13.85
N ASN A 270 -3.35 9.59 -14.32
CA ASN A 270 -3.33 10.15 -15.68
C ASN A 270 -3.61 11.67 -15.71
N THR A 271 -3.19 12.41 -14.70
CA THR A 271 -3.17 13.87 -14.85
C THR A 271 -1.88 14.28 -15.55
N ASP A 272 -1.95 15.01 -16.66
CA ASP A 272 -0.79 15.67 -17.26
C ASP A 272 -0.14 16.58 -16.21
N LEU A 273 0.90 16.06 -15.55
CA LEU A 273 1.56 16.78 -14.46
C LEU A 273 2.32 17.95 -15.06
N LEU A 274 2.03 19.14 -14.57
CA LEU A 274 2.69 20.35 -15.04
C LEU A 274 4.21 20.24 -14.79
N PRO A 275 5.03 20.74 -15.73
CA PRO A 275 6.48 20.68 -15.59
C PRO A 275 6.92 21.43 -14.33
N LEU A 276 8.00 20.95 -13.71
CA LEU A 276 8.57 21.63 -12.56
C LEU A 276 9.21 22.95 -13.01
N LEU A 277 8.59 24.07 -12.64
CA LEU A 277 9.14 25.40 -12.92
C LEU A 277 9.97 25.89 -11.72
N PRO A 278 11.02 26.70 -11.96
CA PRO A 278 11.77 27.35 -10.90
C PRO A 278 10.85 28.13 -9.94
N ALA A 279 11.00 27.91 -8.64
CA ALA A 279 10.27 28.71 -7.66
C ALA A 279 10.85 30.12 -7.55
N GLY A 280 10.02 31.08 -7.13
CA GLY A 280 10.52 32.39 -6.75
C GLY A 280 11.47 32.33 -5.55
N ASN A 281 12.34 33.33 -5.41
CA ASN A 281 13.42 33.34 -4.42
C ASN A 281 12.99 33.40 -2.95
N ARG A 282 11.69 33.60 -2.67
CA ARG A 282 11.18 33.76 -1.29
C ARG A 282 10.92 32.42 -0.63
N THR A 283 11.69 32.12 0.42
CA THR A 283 11.46 31.00 1.35
C THR A 283 10.41 31.37 2.40
N LEU A 284 9.44 30.49 2.64
CA LEU A 284 8.51 30.57 3.76
C LEU A 284 8.99 29.60 4.85
N ASN A 285 9.37 30.14 6.00
CA ASN A 285 9.84 29.36 7.14
C ASN A 285 8.79 29.36 8.26
N GLY A 286 8.70 28.25 8.98
CA GLY A 286 7.88 28.13 10.19
C GLY A 286 7.22 26.77 10.34
N GLU A 287 6.68 26.54 11.54
CA GLU A 287 5.95 25.31 11.88
C GLU A 287 4.64 25.19 11.11
N ARG A 288 4.00 26.31 10.75
CA ARG A 288 2.76 26.28 9.98
C ARG A 288 2.75 27.37 8.92
N VAL A 289 2.82 26.96 7.66
CA VAL A 289 2.80 27.84 6.51
C VAL A 289 1.46 27.74 5.79
N LYS A 290 0.81 28.88 5.56
CA LYS A 290 -0.42 28.97 4.74
C LYS A 290 -0.16 29.86 3.54
N LYS A 291 -0.32 29.33 2.33
CA LYS A 291 -0.06 30.09 1.10
C LYS A 291 -1.05 29.74 0.00
N GLY A 292 -1.55 30.78 -0.69
CA GLY A 292 -2.30 30.60 -1.93
C GLY A 292 -1.37 30.12 -3.05
N ILE A 293 -1.71 29.01 -3.70
CA ILE A 293 -0.93 28.42 -4.79
C ILE A 293 -1.83 28.14 -6.00
N ARG A 294 -1.27 28.28 -7.21
CA ARG A 294 -1.93 28.01 -8.49
C ARG A 294 -1.24 26.83 -9.18
N PRO A 295 -1.94 26.08 -10.05
CA PRO A 295 -1.32 24.99 -10.81
C PRO A 295 -0.03 25.44 -11.51
N GLY A 296 1.00 24.60 -11.47
CA GLY A 296 2.33 24.83 -12.03
C GLY A 296 3.24 25.71 -11.18
N ARG A 297 2.71 26.38 -10.13
CA ARG A 297 3.53 27.21 -9.23
C ARG A 297 4.13 26.36 -8.12
N SER A 298 5.32 26.78 -7.72
CA SER A 298 6.09 26.21 -6.61
C SER A 298 6.28 27.25 -5.52
N ILE A 299 6.21 26.82 -4.27
CA ILE A 299 6.57 27.62 -3.09
C ILE A 299 7.73 26.93 -2.38
N ARG A 300 8.70 27.70 -1.90
CA ARG A 300 9.76 27.16 -1.06
C ARG A 300 9.30 27.21 0.40
N VAL A 301 9.15 26.04 1.02
CA VAL A 301 8.68 25.88 2.40
C VAL A 301 9.74 25.14 3.18
N ASN A 302 10.32 25.80 4.18
CA ASN A 302 11.45 25.28 4.95
C ASN A 302 12.57 24.79 4.00
N HIS A 303 12.90 23.49 4.03
CA HIS A 303 13.98 22.90 3.23
C HIS A 303 13.52 22.30 1.89
N ALA A 304 12.24 22.41 1.53
CA ALA A 304 11.68 21.79 0.33
C ALA A 304 11.06 22.81 -0.62
N LEU A 305 11.02 22.44 -1.90
CA LEU A 305 10.14 23.04 -2.89
C LEU A 305 8.83 22.26 -2.90
N VAL A 306 7.70 22.96 -2.84
CA VAL A 306 6.37 22.36 -2.88
C VAL A 306 5.62 22.91 -4.08
N GLN A 307 5.35 22.05 -5.06
CA GLN A 307 4.69 22.41 -6.32
C GLN A 307 3.26 21.89 -6.34
N LEU A 308 2.30 22.72 -6.76
CA LEU A 308 0.99 22.22 -7.19
C LEU A 308 1.09 21.75 -8.65
N ALA A 309 1.38 20.47 -8.87
CA ALA A 309 1.63 19.89 -10.18
C ALA A 309 0.35 19.65 -10.99
N ALA A 310 -0.78 19.42 -10.31
CA ALA A 310 -2.09 19.31 -10.96
C ALA A 310 -3.22 19.70 -10.00
N LEU A 311 -4.34 20.14 -10.57
CA LEU A 311 -5.58 20.42 -9.85
C LEU A 311 -6.76 20.14 -10.79
N THR A 312 -7.67 19.28 -10.35
CA THR A 312 -8.91 18.99 -11.08
C THR A 312 -9.80 20.23 -11.22
N PRO A 313 -10.61 20.35 -12.29
CA PRO A 313 -11.45 21.54 -12.50
C PRO A 313 -12.43 21.84 -11.36
N ASP A 314 -12.99 20.80 -10.74
CA ASP A 314 -13.88 20.88 -9.57
C ASP A 314 -13.12 21.18 -8.26
N GLN A 315 -11.79 21.06 -8.29
CA GLN A 315 -10.86 21.23 -7.19
C GLN A 315 -11.08 20.20 -6.07
N GLU A 316 -11.55 19.01 -6.41
CA GLU A 316 -11.70 17.88 -5.47
C GLU A 316 -10.41 17.08 -5.32
N ARG A 317 -9.46 17.23 -6.25
CA ARG A 317 -8.18 16.52 -6.25
C ARG A 317 -7.04 17.42 -6.69
N ALA A 318 -5.94 17.38 -5.95
CA ALA A 318 -4.71 18.11 -6.25
C ALA A 318 -3.52 17.16 -6.20
N VAL A 319 -2.56 17.32 -7.11
CA VAL A 319 -1.27 16.64 -7.03
C VAL A 319 -0.22 17.64 -6.60
N VAL A 320 0.44 17.35 -5.48
CA VAL A 320 1.50 18.17 -4.91
C VAL A 320 2.82 17.41 -4.96
N ARG A 321 3.86 18.00 -5.55
CA ARG A 321 5.22 17.45 -5.53
C ARG A 321 6.04 18.13 -4.45
N VAL A 322 6.68 17.34 -3.61
CA VAL A 322 7.71 17.77 -2.67
C VAL A 322 9.06 17.47 -3.31
N VAL A 323 9.85 18.51 -3.52
CA VAL A 323 11.03 18.48 -4.38
C VAL A 323 12.26 18.99 -3.61
N ARG A 324 13.38 18.31 -3.78
CA ARG A 324 14.66 18.75 -3.23
C ARG A 324 15.16 19.99 -3.99
N PRO A 325 15.46 21.11 -3.31
CA PRO A 325 15.85 22.33 -4.00
C PRO A 325 17.19 22.28 -4.75
N SER A 326 18.09 21.35 -4.42
CA SER A 326 19.47 21.30 -4.93
C SER A 326 19.58 20.74 -6.35
N ASP A 327 18.84 19.69 -6.63
CA ASP A 327 18.92 18.88 -7.86
C ASP A 327 17.56 18.70 -8.52
N HIS A 328 16.50 19.30 -7.96
CA HIS A 328 15.13 19.19 -8.43
C HIS A 328 14.57 17.75 -8.41
N GLU A 329 15.17 16.86 -7.61
CA GLU A 329 14.65 15.51 -7.40
C GLU A 329 13.27 15.57 -6.74
N VAL A 330 12.28 14.89 -7.32
CA VAL A 330 10.95 14.72 -6.72
C VAL A 330 11.07 13.69 -5.61
N LEU A 331 11.02 14.15 -4.35
CA LEU A 331 11.11 13.30 -3.18
C LEU A 331 9.79 12.59 -2.90
N HIS A 332 8.67 13.30 -3.06
CA HIS A 332 7.33 12.77 -2.87
C HIS A 332 6.36 13.38 -3.88
N THR A 333 5.44 12.56 -4.36
CA THR A 333 4.22 13.01 -5.04
C THR A 333 3.07 12.70 -4.11
N LEU A 334 2.30 13.72 -3.74
CA LEU A 334 1.20 13.64 -2.80
C LEU A 334 -0.10 13.95 -3.51
N HIS A 335 -1.06 13.04 -3.42
CA HIS A 335 -2.40 13.30 -3.90
C HIS A 335 -3.30 13.77 -2.77
N LEU A 336 -3.64 15.06 -2.81
CA LEU A 336 -4.43 15.69 -1.78
C LEU A 336 -5.90 15.75 -2.17
N ARG A 337 -6.76 15.56 -1.17
CA ARG A 337 -8.18 15.91 -1.21
C ARG A 337 -8.47 17.05 -0.22
N PRO A 338 -9.50 17.87 -0.48
CA PRO A 338 -9.84 19.01 0.37
C PRO A 338 -10.16 18.54 1.79
N GLY A 339 -9.51 19.15 2.78
CA GLY A 339 -9.71 18.78 4.19
C GLY A 339 -9.14 17.43 4.60
N ARG A 340 -8.40 16.74 3.71
CA ARG A 340 -7.60 15.56 4.04
C ARG A 340 -6.14 15.95 4.21
N THR A 341 -5.49 15.29 5.17
CA THR A 341 -4.09 15.49 5.48
C THR A 341 -3.29 14.32 4.92
N MET A 342 -2.27 14.64 4.12
CA MET A 342 -1.21 13.69 3.79
C MET A 342 0.03 14.04 4.61
N THR A 343 0.56 13.04 5.29
CA THR A 343 1.68 13.19 6.21
C THR A 343 2.91 12.50 5.66
N ILE A 344 4.05 13.20 5.69
CA ILE A 344 5.37 12.62 5.43
C ILE A 344 6.15 12.62 6.75
N TYR A 345 6.82 11.51 7.04
CA TYR A 345 7.78 11.43 8.14
C TYR A 345 9.20 11.43 7.60
N GLY A 346 10.09 12.21 8.20
CA GLY A 346 11.50 12.26 7.80
C GLY A 346 12.29 13.32 8.55
N ASN A 347 13.60 13.11 8.71
CA ASN A 347 14.51 14.05 9.38
C ASN A 347 14.04 14.50 10.78
N GLY A 348 13.43 13.58 11.55
CA GLY A 348 12.88 13.89 12.87
C GLY A 348 11.62 14.76 12.85
N LYS A 349 10.99 14.94 11.68
CA LYS A 349 9.79 15.76 11.52
C LYS A 349 8.64 14.98 10.91
N ARG A 350 7.44 15.33 11.37
CA ARG A 350 6.16 15.05 10.73
C ARG A 350 5.80 16.29 9.93
N THR A 351 5.58 16.13 8.63
CA THR A 351 5.12 17.21 7.75
C THR A 351 3.76 16.88 7.18
N ASP A 352 2.76 17.67 7.57
CA ASP A 352 1.38 17.54 7.15
C ASP A 352 1.09 18.49 5.99
N TYR A 353 0.53 17.95 4.91
CA TYR A 353 0.08 18.68 3.73
C TYR A 353 -1.43 18.59 3.61
N MET A 354 -2.08 19.74 3.60
CA MET A 354 -3.52 19.87 3.39
C MET A 354 -3.79 21.05 2.46
N TYR A 355 -4.88 21.00 1.70
CA TYR A 355 -5.41 22.22 1.07
C TYR A 355 -6.89 22.43 1.38
N SER A 356 -7.29 23.70 1.29
CA SER A 356 -8.70 24.08 1.28
C SER A 356 -9.07 24.77 -0.02
N LYS A 357 -10.30 24.49 -0.46
CA LYS A 357 -10.91 25.17 -1.61
C LYS A 357 -11.23 26.62 -1.25
N PRO A 358 -11.15 27.54 -2.22
CA PRO A 358 -11.78 28.84 -2.09
C PRO A 358 -13.31 28.69 -1.97
N SER A 359 -13.97 29.68 -1.38
CA SER A 359 -15.44 29.76 -1.33
C SER A 359 -16.05 29.75 -2.74
N ILE A 360 -17.36 29.49 -2.87
CA ILE A 360 -18.06 29.53 -4.17
C ILE A 360 -17.73 30.83 -4.92
N PRO A 361 -17.92 32.05 -4.37
CA PRO A 361 -17.51 33.28 -5.04
C PRO A 361 -16.01 33.31 -5.39
N GLY A 362 -15.15 32.78 -4.51
CA GLY A 362 -13.72 32.66 -4.78
C GLY A 362 -13.38 31.80 -5.99
N ARG A 363 -14.17 30.75 -6.28
CA ARG A 363 -14.02 29.93 -7.49
C ARG A 363 -14.40 30.71 -8.75
N TRP A 364 -15.49 31.48 -8.73
CA TRP A 364 -15.87 32.38 -9.83
C TRP A 364 -14.76 33.37 -10.18
N PHE A 365 -14.08 33.92 -9.16
CA PHE A 365 -12.93 34.81 -9.33
C PHE A 365 -11.59 34.09 -9.51
N LYS A 366 -11.59 32.77 -9.78
CA LYS A 366 -10.39 31.94 -10.00
C LYS A 366 -9.32 32.16 -8.92
N ARG A 367 -9.74 32.27 -7.64
CA ARG A 367 -8.82 32.41 -6.51
C ARG A 367 -7.97 31.13 -6.38
N PRO A 368 -6.70 31.26 -5.94
CA PRO A 368 -5.85 30.09 -5.70
C PRO A 368 -6.41 29.21 -4.57
N ILE A 369 -6.09 27.92 -4.61
CA ILE A 369 -6.29 27.05 -3.44
C ILE A 369 -5.34 27.48 -2.32
N ARG A 370 -5.71 27.23 -1.08
CA ARG A 370 -4.87 27.53 0.07
C ARG A 370 -4.17 26.25 0.52
N LEU A 371 -2.88 26.13 0.20
CA LEU A 371 -2.03 25.07 0.71
C LEU A 371 -1.61 25.40 2.14
N ILE A 372 -1.65 24.39 3.00
CA ILE A 372 -1.30 24.44 4.41
C ILE A 372 -0.25 23.35 4.62
N VAL A 373 0.94 23.75 5.04
CA VAL A 373 2.04 22.84 5.38
C VAL A 373 2.37 23.04 6.85
N THR A 374 2.29 21.95 7.64
CA THR A 374 2.58 21.99 9.08
C THR A 374 3.73 21.04 9.39
N ASN A 375 4.77 21.53 10.06
CA ASN A 375 5.90 20.76 10.54
C ASN A 375 5.83 20.62 12.05
N THR A 376 5.92 19.40 12.55
CA THR A 376 5.90 19.07 13.97
C THR A 376 7.04 18.11 14.30
N ASP A 377 7.59 18.21 15.50
CA ASP A 377 8.57 17.24 15.98
C ASP A 377 7.91 15.89 16.26
N ILE A 378 8.60 14.79 15.97
CA ILE A 378 8.03 13.44 16.05
C ILE A 378 8.13 12.80 17.44
N ALA A 379 8.87 13.39 18.38
CA ALA A 379 9.19 12.78 19.68
C ALA A 379 7.95 12.30 20.48
N SER A 380 6.77 12.86 20.22
CA SER A 380 5.50 12.49 20.86
C SER A 380 4.36 12.26 19.88
N ASP A 381 4.65 11.98 18.60
CA ASP A 381 3.60 11.73 17.61
C ASP A 381 2.77 10.48 18.01
N PRO A 382 1.45 10.62 18.26
CA PRO A 382 0.65 9.52 18.80
C PRO A 382 0.58 8.30 17.88
N TYR A 383 0.64 8.51 16.57
CA TYR A 383 0.64 7.41 15.60
C TYR A 383 1.96 6.64 15.68
N LEU A 384 3.10 7.33 15.68
CA LEU A 384 4.40 6.68 15.82
C LEU A 384 4.57 5.97 17.17
N VAL A 385 4.05 6.53 18.26
CA VAL A 385 4.10 5.88 19.59
C VAL A 385 3.31 4.57 19.59
N ARG A 386 2.09 4.57 19.02
CA ARG A 386 1.28 3.34 18.89
C ARG A 386 2.00 2.30 18.02
N ARG A 387 2.52 2.74 16.87
CA ARG A 387 3.25 1.91 15.93
C ARG A 387 4.50 1.29 16.57
N ASP A 388 5.32 2.08 17.24
CA ASP A 388 6.53 1.60 17.95
C ASP A 388 6.18 0.59 19.04
N THR A 389 5.12 0.86 19.81
CA THR A 389 4.62 -0.06 20.84
C THR A 389 4.20 -1.40 20.23
N LEU A 390 3.49 -1.38 19.10
CA LEU A 390 3.12 -2.59 18.37
C LEU A 390 4.37 -3.35 17.90
N LEU A 391 5.29 -2.69 17.20
CA LEU A 391 6.52 -3.32 16.70
C LEU A 391 7.34 -3.94 17.83
N ARG A 392 7.52 -3.25 18.97
CA ARG A 392 8.21 -3.81 20.14
C ARG A 392 7.54 -5.07 20.66
N ARG A 393 6.20 -5.10 20.74
CA ARG A 393 5.45 -6.28 21.17
C ARG A 393 5.63 -7.44 20.19
N LEU A 394 5.56 -7.16 18.89
CA LEU A 394 5.78 -8.17 17.85
C LEU A 394 7.19 -8.75 17.94
N HIS A 395 8.23 -7.92 18.03
CA HIS A 395 9.63 -8.32 18.20
C HIS A 395 9.90 -9.07 19.51
N ALA A 396 9.25 -8.68 20.61
CA ALA A 396 9.34 -9.41 21.87
C ALA A 396 8.74 -10.82 21.76
N GLY A 397 7.68 -11.01 20.97
CA GLY A 397 7.08 -12.32 20.71
C GLY A 397 7.83 -13.20 19.71
N MET A 398 8.86 -12.69 19.04
CA MET A 398 9.75 -13.48 18.17
C MET A 398 10.89 -14.16 18.94
N ARG A 399 11.18 -13.69 20.15
CA ARG A 399 12.20 -14.24 21.06
C ARG A 399 11.56 -15.27 21.96
#